data_AF-A0A7W9FSP8-F1
#
_entry.id   AF-A0A7W9FSP8-F1
#
_cell.length_a   1.000
_cell.length_b   1.000
_cell.length_c   1.000
_cell.angle_alpha   90.00
_cell.angle_beta   90.00
_cell.angle_gamma   90.00
#
_symmetry.space_group_name_H-M   'P 1'
#
loop_
_entity.id
_entity.type
_entity.pdbx_description
1 polymer ?
#
loop_
_entity_poly.entity_id
_entity_poly.type
_entity_poly.pdbx_seq_one_letter_code
_entity_poly.pdbx_strand_id
1 'polypeptide(L)'
;MEILIIAAFIGLIPAAVAKNKGHGPFFLWWIYGAAIFIVAIIHAIMLKPQGEAARRMTAPPPGFSHADEIAKLSDLKEKGILTEAEFQAKKAQLLS
;
A
#
# COMPACT_ATOMS: atom_id res chain seq x y z
N MET A 1 26.24 16.78 -28.51
CA MET A 1 26.32 15.46 -27.85
C MET A 1 26.34 15.58 -26.33
N GLU A 2 27.15 16.47 -25.76
CA GLU A 2 27.25 16.70 -24.31
C GLU A 2 25.90 16.97 -23.62
N ILE A 3 25.09 17.91 -24.14
CA ILE A 3 23.78 18.24 -23.57
C ILE A 3 22.83 17.03 -23.55
N LEU A 4 22.87 16.18 -24.58
CA LEU A 4 22.04 14.98 -24.65
C LEU A 4 22.47 13.94 -23.62
N ILE A 5 23.78 13.81 -23.39
CA ILE A 5 24.33 12.92 -22.35
C ILE A 5 23.90 13.42 -20.96
N ILE A 6 24.02 14.73 -20.70
CA ILE A 6 23.59 15.33 -19.44
C ILE A 6 22.08 15.14 -19.23
N ALA A 7 21.26 15.42 -20.25
CA ALA A 7 19.82 15.22 -20.19
C ALA A 7 19.43 13.75 -19.92
N ALA A 8 20.15 12.80 -20.53
CA ALA A 8 19.97 11.37 -20.29
C ALA A 8 20.24 10.99 -18.83
N PHE A 9 21.30 11.52 -18.21
CA PHE A 9 21.59 11.27 -16.80
C PHE A 9 20.59 11.93 -15.87
N ILE A 10 20.24 13.19 -16.14
CA ILE A 10 19.30 13.96 -15.32
C ILE A 10 17.89 13.33 -15.35
N GLY A 11 17.45 12.83 -16.50
CA GLY A 11 16.17 12.13 -16.65
C GLY A 11 16.05 10.84 -15.83
N LEU A 12 17.16 10.23 -15.39
CA LEU A 12 17.12 9.04 -14.54
C LEU A 12 16.52 9.32 -13.16
N ILE A 13 16.65 10.55 -12.64
CA ILE A 13 16.16 10.93 -11.32
C ILE A 13 14.62 10.86 -11.24
N PRO A 14 13.84 11.61 -12.05
CA PRO A 14 12.38 11.54 -12.00
C PRO A 14 11.87 10.13 -12.38
N ALA A 15 12.55 9.42 -13.27
CA ALA A 15 12.23 8.04 -13.63
C ALA A 15 12.38 7.06 -12.45
N ALA A 16 13.47 7.17 -11.69
CA ALA A 16 13.70 6.37 -10.49
C ALA A 16 12.67 6.70 -9.38
N VAL A 17 12.36 7.98 -9.18
CA VAL A 17 11.37 8.42 -8.19
C VAL A 17 9.97 7.89 -8.53
N ALA A 18 9.53 8.00 -9.79
CA ALA A 18 8.24 7.49 -10.23
C ALA A 18 8.17 5.95 -10.12
N LYS A 19 9.21 5.24 -10.56
CA LYS A 19 9.32 3.77 -10.45
C LYS A 19 9.24 3.29 -9.00
N ASN A 20 9.96 3.93 -8.08
CA ASN A 20 9.95 3.56 -6.66
C ASN A 20 8.58 3.79 -6.00
N LYS A 21 7.78 4.71 -6.53
CA LYS A 21 6.39 4.95 -6.10
C LYS A 21 5.39 4.03 -6.83
N GLY A 22 5.84 3.15 -7.71
CA GLY A 22 5.01 2.24 -8.50
C GLY A 22 4.24 2.92 -9.64
N HIS A 23 4.71 4.07 -10.13
CA HIS A 23 3.99 4.85 -11.14
C HIS A 23 4.56 4.71 -12.54
N GLY A 24 3.78 4.09 -13.43
CA GLY A 24 4.03 4.04 -14.86
C GLY A 24 5.36 3.37 -15.28
N PRO A 25 5.65 3.33 -16.60
CA PRO A 25 6.89 2.75 -17.10
C PRO A 25 8.07 3.70 -16.89
N PHE A 26 9.21 3.14 -16.46
CA PHE A 26 10.45 3.90 -16.23
C PHE A 26 10.89 4.69 -17.47
N PHE A 27 10.84 4.07 -18.65
CA PHE A 27 11.31 4.69 -19.89
C PHE A 27 10.50 5.93 -20.28
N LEU A 28 9.19 5.94 -20.04
CA LEU A 28 8.35 7.11 -20.31
C LEU A 28 8.71 8.26 -19.38
N TRP A 29 8.88 7.98 -18.08
CA TRP A 29 9.33 8.99 -17.12
C TRP A 29 10.75 9.48 -17.37
N TRP A 30 11.61 8.62 -17.91
CA TRP A 30 12.98 8.99 -18.29
C TRP A 30 12.99 9.95 -19.47
N ILE A 31 12.26 9.67 -20.55
CA ILE A 31 12.11 10.60 -21.69
C ILE A 31 11.51 11.92 -21.21
N TYR A 32 10.45 11.85 -20.41
CA TYR A 32 9.79 13.02 -19.84
C TYR A 32 10.74 13.88 -18.98
N GLY A 33 11.54 13.22 -18.13
CA GLY A 33 12.56 13.86 -17.30
C GLY A 33 13.73 14.44 -18.09
N ALA A 34 14.16 13.78 -19.15
CA ALA A 34 15.21 14.26 -20.04
C ALA A 34 14.74 15.48 -20.86
N ALA A 35 13.46 15.55 -21.23
CA ALA A 35 12.89 16.65 -22.00
C ALA A 35 12.56 17.88 -21.12
N ILE A 36 11.95 17.69 -19.94
CA ILE A 36 11.46 18.78 -19.09
C ILE A 36 11.72 18.54 -17.60
N PHE A 37 13.00 18.43 -17.23
CA PHE A 37 13.44 18.02 -15.90
C PHE A 37 12.74 18.72 -14.72
N ILE A 38 12.67 20.06 -14.73
CA ILE A 38 12.11 20.85 -13.61
C ILE A 38 10.64 20.49 -13.36
N VAL A 39 9.85 20.35 -14.42
CA VAL A 39 8.43 19.99 -14.29
C VAL A 39 8.31 18.51 -13.91
N ALA A 40 9.12 17.66 -14.52
CA ALA A 40 9.09 16.22 -14.29
C ALA A 40 9.44 15.84 -12.85
N ILE A 41 10.42 16.49 -12.24
CA ILE A 41 10.82 16.20 -10.85
C ILE A 41 9.75 16.64 -9.85
N ILE A 42 9.09 17.79 -10.07
CA ILE A 42 7.97 18.22 -9.24
C ILE A 42 6.84 17.18 -9.30
N HIS A 43 6.46 16.75 -10.51
CA HIS A 43 5.45 15.71 -10.68
C HIS A 43 5.84 14.41 -10.00
N ALA A 44 7.08 13.93 -10.19
CA ALA A 44 7.55 12.68 -9.61
C ALA A 44 7.52 12.70 -8.07
N ILE A 45 7.88 13.82 -7.44
CA ILE A 45 7.85 13.98 -5.98
C ILE A 45 6.41 14.00 -5.45
N MET A 46 5.50 14.69 -6.14
CA MET A 46 4.08 14.81 -5.75
C MET A 46 3.29 13.51 -5.86
N LEU A 47 3.77 12.52 -6.62
CA LEU A 47 3.16 11.20 -6.70
C LEU A 47 3.09 10.55 -5.31
N LYS A 48 1.92 10.04 -4.94
CA LYS A 48 1.77 9.20 -3.74
C LYS A 48 2.21 7.76 -4.07
N PRO A 49 2.79 6.98 -3.15
CA PRO A 49 3.09 5.57 -3.42
C PRO A 49 1.81 4.78 -3.72
N GLN A 50 1.73 4.13 -4.89
CA GLN A 50 0.55 3.34 -5.27
C GLN A 50 0.37 2.10 -4.37
N GLY A 51 1.48 1.54 -3.89
CA GLY A 51 1.48 0.40 -2.98
C GLY A 51 0.83 0.70 -1.62
N GLU A 52 0.76 1.95 -1.17
CA GLU A 52 0.12 2.31 0.10
C GLU A 52 -1.40 2.14 0.04
N ALA A 53 -2.02 2.56 -1.08
CA ALA A 53 -3.45 2.45 -1.28
C ALA A 53 -3.87 0.98 -1.51
N ALA A 54 -3.11 0.24 -2.32
CA ALA A 54 -3.32 -1.19 -2.51
C ALA A 54 -3.09 -1.99 -1.20
N ARG A 55 -2.09 -1.63 -0.40
CA ARG A 55 -1.85 -2.21 0.92
C ARG A 55 -2.98 -1.91 1.90
N ARG A 56 -3.57 -0.71 1.87
CA ARG A 56 -4.75 -0.39 2.70
C ARG A 56 -6.00 -1.13 2.27
N MET A 57 -6.14 -1.45 0.98
CA MET A 57 -7.29 -2.17 0.45
C MET A 57 -7.18 -3.69 0.66
N THR A 58 -5.95 -4.21 0.73
CA THR A 58 -5.66 -5.64 0.98
C THR A 58 -5.34 -5.97 2.43
N ALA A 59 -4.98 -4.96 3.24
CA ALA A 59 -4.92 -5.14 4.68
C ALA A 59 -6.37 -5.36 5.18
N PRO A 60 -6.67 -6.50 5.83
CA PRO A 60 -7.95 -6.63 6.50
C PRO A 60 -8.08 -5.45 7.48
N PRO A 61 -9.25 -4.79 7.54
CA PRO A 61 -9.45 -3.70 8.48
C PRO A 61 -9.08 -4.19 9.88
N PRO A 62 -8.41 -3.38 10.71
CA PRO A 62 -8.13 -3.75 12.10
C PRO A 62 -9.46 -4.13 12.76
N GLY A 63 -9.64 -5.40 13.10
CA GLY A 63 -10.93 -5.98 13.50
C GLY A 63 -11.46 -7.16 12.66
N PHE A 64 -10.86 -7.49 11.51
CA PHE A 64 -11.26 -8.63 10.66
C PHE A 64 -10.29 -9.82 10.72
N SER A 65 -9.32 -9.78 11.64
CA SER A 65 -8.52 -10.96 11.97
C SER A 65 -9.36 -11.89 12.84
N HIS A 66 -9.33 -13.20 12.60
CA HIS A 66 -10.02 -14.19 13.43
C HIS A 66 -9.63 -14.04 14.92
N ALA A 67 -8.43 -13.52 15.21
CA ALA A 67 -7.99 -13.18 16.56
C ALA A 67 -8.82 -12.05 17.21
N ASP A 68 -9.18 -11.02 16.45
CA ASP A 68 -9.98 -9.89 16.93
C ASP A 68 -11.44 -10.32 17.21
N GLU A 69 -11.98 -11.23 16.40
CA GLU A 69 -13.30 -11.81 16.65
C GLU A 69 -13.32 -12.68 17.91
N ILE A 70 -12.28 -13.49 18.15
CA ILE A 70 -12.15 -14.28 19.39
C ILE A 70 -12.09 -13.35 20.61
N ALA A 71 -11.36 -12.24 20.53
CA ALA A 71 -11.30 -11.25 21.60
C ALA A 71 -12.67 -10.60 21.87
N LYS A 72 -13.40 -10.24 20.81
CA LYS A 72 -14.75 -9.64 20.92
C LYS A 72 -15.79 -10.61 21.47
N LEU A 73 -15.71 -11.89 21.07
CA LEU A 73 -16.57 -12.93 21.62
C LEU A 73 -16.27 -13.21 23.10
N SER A 74 -15.00 -13.07 23.52
CA SER A 74 -14.59 -13.26 24.93
C SER A 74 -15.14 -12.14 25.82
N ASP A 75 -15.12 -10.90 25.34
CA ASP A 75 -15.70 -9.73 26.03
C ASP A 75 -17.23 -9.84 26.17
N LEU A 76 -17.92 -10.39 25.16
CA LEU A 76 -19.38 -10.62 25.19
C LEU A 76 -19.79 -11.76 26.14
N LYS A 77 -18.93 -12.78 26.28
CA LYS A 77 -19.07 -13.83 27.28
C LYS A 77 -18.90 -13.26 28.69
N GLU A 78 -17.89 -12.42 28.92
CA GLU A 78 -17.65 -11.77 30.22
C GLU A 78 -18.80 -10.87 30.65
N LYS A 79 -19.45 -10.20 29.69
CA LYS A 79 -20.67 -9.40 29.91
C LYS A 79 -21.93 -10.25 30.20
N GLY A 80 -21.83 -11.58 30.19
CA GLY A 80 -22.93 -12.49 30.50
C GLY A 80 -24.02 -12.55 29.43
N ILE A 81 -23.75 -12.03 28.22
CA ILE A 81 -24.70 -12.02 27.10
C ILE A 81 -24.64 -13.33 26.30
N LEU A 82 -23.53 -14.08 26.40
CA LEU A 82 -23.31 -15.32 25.68
C LEU A 82 -23.06 -16.50 26.63
N THR A 83 -23.72 -17.63 26.38
CA THR A 83 -23.49 -18.87 27.14
C THR A 83 -22.21 -19.58 26.65
N GLU A 84 -21.50 -20.30 27.54
CA GLU A 84 -20.22 -20.98 27.21
C GLU A 84 -20.34 -21.91 26.00
N ALA A 85 -21.49 -22.56 25.85
CA ALA A 85 -21.77 -23.49 24.76
C ALA A 85 -21.76 -22.80 23.39
N GLU A 86 -22.33 -21.60 23.29
CA GLU A 86 -22.39 -20.82 22.04
C GLU A 86 -21.03 -20.22 21.68
N PHE A 87 -20.23 -19.86 22.69
CA PHE A 87 -18.85 -19.39 22.49
C PHE A 87 -17.95 -20.48 21.90
N GLN A 88 -18.02 -21.71 22.44
CA GLN A 88 -17.22 -22.84 21.96
C GLN A 88 -17.60 -23.26 20.53
N ALA A 89 -18.89 -23.25 20.20
CA ALA A 89 -19.36 -23.57 18.84
C ALA A 89 -18.81 -22.58 17.80
N LYS A 90 -18.83 -21.26 18.08
CA LYS A 90 -18.26 -20.24 17.19
C LYS A 90 -16.74 -20.30 17.09
N LYS A 91 -16.06 -20.60 18.20
CA LYS A 91 -14.59 -20.76 18.21
C LYS A 91 -14.15 -21.94 17.36
N ALA A 92 -14.84 -23.08 17.45
CA ALA A 92 -14.55 -24.26 16.63
C ALA A 92 -14.78 -23.98 15.14
N GLN A 93 -15.83 -23.21 14.80
CA GLN A 93 -16.13 -22.82 13.41
C GLN A 93 -15.11 -21.82 12.83
N LEU A 94 -14.47 -20.99 13.66
CA LEU A 94 -13.45 -20.03 13.22
C LEU A 94 -12.04 -20.65 13.12
N LEU A 95 -11.84 -21.84 13.69
CA LEU A 95 -10.60 -22.62 13.66
C LEU A 95 -10.61 -23.74 12.60
N SER A 96 -11.74 -23.98 11.93
CA SER A 96 -11.87 -24.88 10.77
C SER A 96 -11.48 -24.19 9.48
#